data_AF-N6XAE2-F1
#
_entry.id   AF-N6XAE2-F1
#
_cell.length_a   1.000
_cell.length_b   1.000
_cell.length_c   1.000
_cell.angle_alpha   90.00
_cell.angle_beta   90.00
_cell.angle_gamma   90.00
#
_symmetry.space_group_name_H-M   'P 1'
#
loop_
_entity.id
_entity.type
_entity.pdbx_description
1 polymer ?
#
loop_
_entity_poly.entity_id
_entity_poly.type
_entity_poly.pdbx_seq_one_letter_code
_entity_poly.pdbx_strand_id
1 'polypeptide(L)'
;MPNYLVLSHAIAAQALIMSGTAWVALDALNQWEIIIPIAAIIIAAVVWGDQIGSSYRSQSLGALGTGVLAGVIAASAFWGVGMMTSVTPIVLPGVTHVFGRLSAVLLLGGIAGLSVALSVIVLDGLLGDHIMRRPPLGALARGAAKFLVAATPIYAIVRIGGI
;
A
#
# COMPACT_ATOMS: atom_id res chain seq x y z
N MET A 1 3.02 -23.28 -29.39
CA MET A 1 2.25 -22.15 -28.80
C MET A 1 2.89 -21.82 -27.46
N PRO A 2 3.32 -20.58 -27.17
CA PRO A 2 3.86 -20.24 -25.86
C PRO A 2 2.76 -20.44 -24.80
N ASN A 3 3.06 -21.18 -23.74
CA ASN A 3 2.14 -21.38 -22.63
C ASN A 3 1.98 -20.05 -21.87
N TYR A 4 0.96 -19.26 -22.20
CA TYR A 4 0.61 -18.02 -21.50
C TYR A 4 0.49 -18.22 -19.97
N LEU A 5 0.19 -19.44 -19.53
CA LEU A 5 0.20 -19.84 -18.13
C LEU A 5 1.60 -19.78 -17.51
N VAL A 6 2.66 -20.22 -18.18
CA VAL A 6 4.02 -20.18 -17.62
C VAL A 6 4.48 -18.73 -17.40
N LEU A 7 4.15 -17.84 -18.34
CA LEU A 7 4.47 -16.42 -18.24
C LEU A 7 3.72 -15.75 -17.07
N SER A 8 2.43 -16.02 -16.89
CA SER A 8 1.65 -15.42 -15.80
C SER A 8 2.13 -15.86 -14.41
N HIS A 9 2.51 -17.13 -14.26
CA HIS A 9 3.06 -17.65 -13.00
C HIS A 9 4.45 -17.05 -12.71
N ALA A 10 5.30 -16.90 -13.72
CA ALA A 10 6.61 -16.27 -13.56
C ALA A 10 6.49 -14.80 -13.14
N ILE A 11 5.58 -14.04 -13.76
CA ILE A 11 5.31 -12.63 -13.40
C ILE A 11 4.78 -12.52 -11.97
N ALA A 12 3.84 -13.41 -11.57
CA ALA A 12 3.30 -13.42 -10.21
C ALA A 12 4.37 -13.77 -9.16
N ALA A 13 5.20 -14.78 -9.44
CA ALA A 13 6.31 -15.14 -8.56
C ALA A 13 7.32 -14.00 -8.41
N GLN A 14 7.64 -13.31 -9.50
CA GLN A 14 8.58 -12.20 -9.49
C GLN A 14 8.03 -10.98 -8.75
N ALA A 15 6.73 -10.68 -8.90
CA ALA A 15 6.07 -9.65 -8.10
C ALA A 15 6.16 -9.97 -6.60
N LEU A 16 5.89 -11.22 -6.19
CA LEU A 16 6.02 -11.63 -4.79
C LEU A 16 7.45 -11.48 -4.27
N ILE A 17 8.46 -11.91 -5.04
CA ILE A 17 9.87 -11.80 -4.63
C ILE A 17 10.28 -10.31 -4.49
N MET A 18 9.92 -9.46 -5.46
CA MET A 18 10.19 -8.03 -5.42
C MET A 18 9.54 -7.34 -4.22
N SER A 19 8.33 -7.74 -3.88
CA SER A 19 7.58 -7.15 -2.79
C SER A 19 8.04 -7.65 -1.41
N GLY A 20 8.46 -8.91 -1.31
CA GLY A 20 9.10 -9.44 -0.09
C GLY A 20 10.45 -8.76 0.18
N THR A 21 11.24 -8.55 -0.86
CA THR A 21 12.52 -7.82 -0.75
C THR A 21 12.30 -6.34 -0.39
N ALA A 22 11.21 -5.71 -0.83
CA ALA A 22 10.84 -4.36 -0.41
C ALA A 22 10.61 -4.24 1.11
N TRP A 23 9.96 -5.23 1.74
CA TRP A 23 9.80 -5.26 3.21
C TRP A 23 11.14 -5.40 3.93
N VAL A 24 11.99 -6.33 3.49
CA VAL A 24 13.33 -6.51 4.08
C VAL A 24 14.18 -5.25 3.93
N ALA A 25 14.07 -4.57 2.79
CA ALA A 25 14.78 -3.31 2.56
C ALA A 25 14.23 -2.15 3.41
N LEU A 26 12.92 -2.12 3.69
CA LEU A 26 12.34 -1.16 4.64
C LEU A 26 12.85 -1.40 6.07
N ASP A 27 12.92 -2.66 6.49
CA ASP A 27 13.40 -3.08 7.82
C ASP A 27 14.88 -2.73 8.05
N ALA A 28 15.71 -2.89 7.02
CA ALA A 28 17.13 -2.55 7.11
C ALA A 28 17.40 -1.04 7.28
N LEU A 29 16.42 -0.17 7.04
CA LEU A 29 16.59 1.28 7.17
C LEU A 29 16.12 1.74 8.56
N ASN A 30 17.01 1.80 9.55
CA ASN A 30 16.71 2.19 10.95
C ASN A 30 15.88 3.49 11.11
N GLN A 31 15.96 4.45 10.19
CA GLN A 31 15.16 5.68 10.24
C GLN A 31 13.68 5.47 9.87
N TRP A 32 13.32 4.29 9.38
CA TRP A 32 12.02 3.96 8.81
C TRP A 32 11.40 2.71 9.44
N GLU A 33 11.98 2.19 10.52
CA GLU A 33 11.45 1.07 11.33
C GLU A 33 9.99 1.33 11.72
N ILE A 34 9.67 2.58 12.06
CA ILE A 34 8.33 3.00 12.43
C ILE A 34 7.36 3.04 11.24
N ILE A 35 7.84 3.15 9.99
CA ILE A 35 6.98 3.12 8.80
C ILE A 35 6.40 1.73 8.53
N ILE A 36 7.10 0.68 8.94
CA ILE A 36 6.69 -0.71 8.73
C ILE A 36 5.35 -1.04 9.41
N PRO A 37 5.15 -0.80 10.72
CA PRO A 37 3.85 -1.08 11.36
C PRO A 37 2.73 -0.20 10.80
N ILE A 38 3.02 1.03 10.37
CA ILE A 38 2.03 1.94 9.75
C ILE A 38 1.57 1.39 8.41
N ALA A 39 2.54 1.06 7.57
CA ALA A 39 2.33 0.45 6.27
C ALA A 39 1.47 -0.79 6.43
N ALA A 40 1.80 -1.65 7.40
CA ALA A 40 1.04 -2.84 7.71
C ALA A 40 -0.42 -2.52 8.09
N ILE A 41 -0.66 -1.51 8.92
CA ILE A 41 -2.02 -1.09 9.33
C ILE A 41 -2.81 -0.53 8.13
N ILE A 42 -2.20 0.34 7.33
CA ILE A 42 -2.84 0.92 6.12
C ILE A 42 -3.22 -0.21 5.16
N ILE A 43 -2.27 -1.11 4.87
CA ILE A 43 -2.47 -2.24 3.96
C ILE A 43 -3.57 -3.17 4.51
N ALA A 44 -3.58 -3.47 5.81
CA ALA A 44 -4.63 -4.29 6.42
C ALA A 44 -6.01 -3.64 6.29
N ALA A 45 -6.11 -2.32 6.54
CA ALA A 45 -7.36 -1.57 6.37
C ALA A 45 -7.84 -1.53 4.91
N VAL A 46 -6.91 -1.45 3.95
CA VAL A 46 -7.20 -1.50 2.52
C VAL A 46 -7.70 -2.88 2.10
N VAL A 47 -6.98 -3.94 2.48
CA VAL A 47 -7.38 -5.33 2.19
C VAL A 47 -8.72 -5.66 2.83
N TRP A 48 -9.00 -5.12 4.02
CA TRP A 48 -10.32 -5.22 4.64
C TRP A 48 -11.38 -4.46 3.86
N GLY A 49 -11.13 -3.21 3.48
CA GLY A 49 -12.05 -2.40 2.68
C GLY A 49 -12.38 -3.01 1.33
N ASP A 50 -11.40 -3.68 0.72
CA ASP A 50 -11.53 -4.45 -0.52
C ASP A 50 -12.47 -5.67 -0.37
N GLN A 51 -12.84 -6.08 0.85
CA GLN A 51 -13.87 -7.10 1.08
C GLN A 51 -15.30 -6.52 1.14
N ILE A 52 -15.46 -5.19 1.07
CA ILE A 52 -16.77 -4.55 1.23
C ILE A 52 -17.56 -4.62 -0.09
N GLY A 53 -18.52 -5.53 -0.12
CA GLY A 53 -19.47 -5.71 -1.21
C GLY A 53 -19.19 -6.91 -2.09
N SER A 54 -20.06 -7.11 -3.10
CA SER A 54 -20.09 -8.32 -3.93
C SER A 54 -19.64 -8.11 -5.38
N SER A 55 -19.34 -6.88 -5.77
CA SER A 55 -18.89 -6.55 -7.13
C SER A 55 -17.52 -5.89 -7.10
N TYR A 56 -16.73 -6.08 -8.16
CA TYR A 56 -15.40 -5.47 -8.30
C TYR A 56 -15.42 -3.95 -8.10
N ARG A 57 -16.47 -3.27 -8.60
CA ARG A 57 -16.65 -1.82 -8.42
C ARG A 57 -16.86 -1.43 -6.95
N SER A 58 -17.69 -2.20 -6.22
CA SER A 58 -17.94 -1.96 -4.80
C SER A 58 -16.69 -2.19 -3.96
N GLN A 59 -15.98 -3.29 -4.23
CA GLN A 59 -14.75 -3.65 -3.55
C GLN A 59 -13.65 -2.61 -3.80
N SER A 60 -13.54 -2.13 -5.04
CA SER A 60 -12.63 -1.03 -5.39
C SER A 60 -12.94 0.27 -4.65
N LEU A 61 -14.22 0.64 -4.54
CA LEU A 61 -14.63 1.83 -3.78
C LEU A 61 -14.33 1.66 -2.28
N GLY A 62 -14.55 0.47 -1.73
CA GLY A 62 -14.20 0.12 -0.36
C GLY A 62 -12.70 0.25 -0.10
N ALA A 63 -11.86 -0.34 -0.96
CA ALA A 63 -10.40 -0.27 -0.88
C ALA A 63 -9.86 1.17 -1.00
N LEU A 64 -10.42 1.97 -1.93
CA LEU A 64 -10.04 3.38 -2.08
C LEU A 64 -10.42 4.20 -0.85
N GLY A 65 -11.65 4.02 -0.36
CA GLY A 65 -12.15 4.73 0.82
C GLY A 65 -11.34 4.42 2.07
N THR A 66 -11.11 3.14 2.36
CA THR A 66 -10.32 2.73 3.53
C THR A 66 -8.85 3.09 3.37
N GLY A 67 -8.28 3.01 2.15
CA GLY A 67 -6.89 3.40 1.89
C GLY A 67 -6.62 4.87 2.13
N VAL A 68 -7.44 5.76 1.56
CA VAL A 68 -7.27 7.21 1.75
C VAL A 68 -7.49 7.59 3.22
N LEU A 69 -8.55 7.07 3.86
CA LEU A 69 -8.81 7.37 5.27
C LEU A 69 -7.70 6.85 6.19
N ALA A 70 -7.26 5.60 6.01
CA ALA A 70 -6.18 5.03 6.81
C ALA A 70 -4.86 5.79 6.58
N GLY A 71 -4.55 6.16 5.34
CA GLY A 71 -3.36 6.95 5.01
C GLY A 71 -3.36 8.33 5.65
N VAL A 72 -4.49 9.04 5.63
CA VAL A 72 -4.65 10.36 6.26
C VAL A 72 -4.58 10.24 7.80
N ILE A 73 -5.27 9.27 8.41
CA ILE A 73 -5.25 9.05 9.86
C ILE A 73 -3.83 8.70 10.32
N ALA A 74 -3.17 7.78 9.62
CA ALA A 74 -1.78 7.43 9.89
C ALA A 74 -0.89 8.68 9.82
N ALA A 75 -0.89 9.39 8.70
CA ALA A 75 -0.07 10.59 8.53
C ALA A 75 -0.34 11.65 9.62
N SER A 76 -1.60 11.82 10.02
CA SER A 76 -1.98 12.70 11.14
C SER A 76 -1.35 12.25 12.46
N ALA A 77 -1.40 10.95 12.77
CA ALA A 77 -0.80 10.39 13.97
C ALA A 77 0.73 10.58 13.99
N PHE A 78 1.42 10.35 12.87
CA PHE A 78 2.88 10.52 12.77
C PHE A 78 3.33 11.98 12.81
N TRP A 79 2.50 12.89 12.31
CA TRP A 79 2.72 14.31 12.52
C TRP A 79 2.61 14.67 14.00
N GLY A 80 1.57 14.18 14.70
CA GLY A 80 1.35 14.46 16.13
C GLY A 80 2.47 13.97 17.05
N VAL A 81 3.14 12.86 16.68
CA VAL A 81 4.29 12.31 17.42
C VAL A 81 5.63 12.94 16.97
N GLY A 82 5.60 13.90 16.03
CA GLY A 82 6.79 14.63 15.57
C GLY A 82 7.67 13.89 14.56
N MET A 83 7.32 12.66 14.19
CA MET A 83 8.16 11.76 13.37
C MET A 83 8.14 12.06 11.87
N MET A 84 7.18 12.86 11.40
CA MET A 84 7.11 13.31 9.99
C MET A 84 7.75 14.68 9.73
N THR A 85 8.23 15.35 10.77
CA THR A 85 8.70 16.75 10.68
C THR A 85 9.98 16.92 9.86
N SER A 86 10.79 15.86 9.74
CA SER A 86 12.04 15.83 8.95
C SER A 86 11.84 15.36 7.50
N VAL A 87 10.86 14.49 7.24
CA VAL A 87 10.67 13.83 5.93
C VAL A 87 9.89 14.72 4.94
N THR A 88 8.89 15.43 5.44
CA THR A 88 7.91 16.14 4.58
C THR A 88 8.50 17.26 3.70
N PRO A 89 9.46 18.09 4.16
CA PRO A 89 10.07 19.13 3.33
C PRO A 89 10.90 18.58 2.16
N ILE A 90 11.39 17.34 2.28
CA ILE A 90 12.24 16.68 1.27
C ILE A 90 11.36 16.11 0.14
N VAL A 91 10.23 15.49 0.50
CA VAL A 91 9.35 14.82 -0.46
C VAL A 91 8.41 15.79 -1.18
N LEU A 92 7.92 16.83 -0.50
CA LEU A 92 6.99 17.82 -1.07
C LEU A 92 7.39 19.27 -0.72
N PRO A 93 8.54 19.75 -1.22
CA PRO A 93 9.05 21.09 -0.91
C PRO A 93 8.08 22.21 -1.35
N GLY A 94 7.42 22.06 -2.50
CA GLY A 94 6.46 23.06 -3.00
C GLY A 94 5.20 23.16 -2.15
N VAL A 95 4.66 22.02 -1.69
CA VAL A 95 3.44 21.99 -0.86
C VAL A 95 3.73 22.52 0.54
N THR A 96 4.88 22.14 1.12
CA THR A 96 5.29 22.65 2.43
C THR A 96 5.47 24.17 2.45
N HIS A 97 6.00 24.74 1.36
CA HIS A 97 6.22 26.18 1.23
C HIS A 97 4.91 26.98 1.05
N VAL A 98 3.92 26.45 0.34
CA VAL A 98 2.67 27.18 0.02
C VAL A 98 1.56 26.91 1.05
N PHE A 99 1.40 25.67 1.49
CA PHE A 99 0.27 25.23 2.32
C PHE A 99 0.68 24.78 3.74
N GLY A 100 1.98 24.83 4.05
CA GLY A 100 2.52 24.43 5.35
C GLY A 100 2.84 22.93 5.48
N ARG A 101 3.51 22.56 6.57
CA ARG A 101 3.99 21.18 6.78
C ARG A 101 2.87 20.16 7.01
N LEU A 102 1.80 20.56 7.71
CA LEU A 102 0.69 19.65 8.02
C LEU A 102 -0.03 19.19 6.75
N SER A 103 -0.35 20.10 5.83
CA SER A 103 -1.03 19.77 4.58
C SER A 103 -0.19 18.84 3.68
N ALA A 104 1.12 19.07 3.62
CA ALA A 104 2.04 18.19 2.89
C ALA A 104 2.13 16.79 3.51
N VAL A 105 2.09 16.68 4.85
CA VAL A 105 2.00 15.39 5.54
C VAL A 105 0.70 14.65 5.18
N LEU A 106 -0.43 15.34 5.28
CA LEU A 106 -1.73 14.74 4.99
C LEU A 106 -1.85 14.29 3.52
N LEU A 107 -1.30 15.09 2.59
CA LEU A 107 -1.23 14.74 1.17
C LEU A 107 -0.34 13.52 0.94
N LEU A 108 0.83 13.45 1.59
CA LEU A 108 1.71 12.29 1.50
C LEU A 108 1.02 11.02 2.01
N GLY A 109 0.33 11.12 3.16
CA GLY A 109 -0.48 10.03 3.71
C GLY A 109 -1.60 9.58 2.76
N GLY A 110 -2.33 10.54 2.19
CA GLY A 110 -3.38 10.27 1.20
C GLY A 110 -2.83 9.60 -0.06
N ILE A 111 -1.70 10.07 -0.60
CA ILE A 111 -1.04 9.47 -1.77
C ILE A 111 -0.55 8.05 -1.45
N ALA A 112 0.05 7.84 -0.27
CA ALA A 112 0.49 6.51 0.15
C ALA A 112 -0.70 5.55 0.26
N GLY A 113 -1.76 5.96 0.94
CA GLY A 113 -3.00 5.19 1.07
C GLY A 113 -3.67 4.88 -0.27
N LEU A 114 -3.71 5.86 -1.19
CA LEU A 114 -4.23 5.68 -2.54
C LEU A 114 -3.38 4.70 -3.36
N SER A 115 -2.06 4.79 -3.28
CA SER A 115 -1.13 3.91 -4.02
C SER A 115 -1.25 2.46 -3.57
N VAL A 116 -1.42 2.26 -2.25
CA VAL A 116 -1.73 0.95 -1.65
C VAL A 116 -3.08 0.43 -2.15
N ALA A 117 -4.12 1.26 -2.11
CA ALA A 117 -5.46 0.90 -2.59
C ALA A 117 -5.46 0.48 -4.06
N LEU A 118 -4.80 1.24 -4.94
CA LEU A 118 -4.68 0.89 -6.35
C LEU A 118 -3.95 -0.44 -6.56
N SER A 119 -2.89 -0.70 -5.78
CA SER A 119 -2.16 -1.98 -5.83
C SER A 119 -3.05 -3.16 -5.45
N VAL A 120 -3.84 -3.01 -4.38
CA VAL A 120 -4.78 -4.05 -3.92
C VAL A 120 -5.88 -4.29 -4.96
N ILE A 121 -6.44 -3.24 -5.57
CA ILE A 121 -7.48 -3.33 -6.60
C ILE A 121 -6.98 -4.06 -7.85
N VAL A 122 -5.76 -3.74 -8.31
CA VAL A 122 -5.15 -4.43 -9.46
C VAL A 122 -4.98 -5.92 -9.15
N LEU A 123 -4.52 -6.27 -7.95
CA LEU A 123 -4.40 -7.66 -7.53
C LEU A 123 -5.76 -8.34 -7.39
N ASP A 124 -6.78 -7.63 -6.90
CA ASP A 124 -8.15 -8.13 -6.83
C ASP A 124 -8.69 -8.52 -8.21
N GLY A 125 -8.50 -7.62 -9.19
CA GLY A 125 -8.88 -7.84 -10.58
C GLY A 125 -8.11 -8.99 -11.23
N LEU A 126 -6.81 -9.12 -10.94
CA LEU A 126 -5.97 -10.22 -11.45
C LEU A 126 -6.31 -11.58 -10.81
N LEU A 127 -6.67 -11.59 -9.53
CA LEU A 127 -6.94 -12.81 -8.77
C LEU A 127 -8.42 -13.24 -8.84
N GLY A 128 -9.32 -12.38 -9.33
CA GLY A 128 -10.74 -12.68 -9.58
C GLY A 128 -11.58 -12.89 -8.31
N ASP A 129 -11.36 -12.07 -7.27
CA ASP A 129 -11.99 -12.22 -5.93
C ASP A 129 -13.51 -12.03 -5.96
N HIS A 130 -13.99 -11.22 -6.89
CA HIS A 130 -15.41 -10.98 -7.14
C HIS A 130 -16.15 -12.14 -7.84
N ILE A 131 -15.46 -13.21 -8.26
CA ILE A 131 -16.04 -14.26 -9.14
C ILE A 131 -16.42 -15.53 -8.36
N MET A 132 -15.67 -15.92 -7.33
CA MET A 132 -15.96 -17.11 -6.52
C MET A 132 -15.44 -17.00 -5.09
N ARG A 133 -16.30 -17.35 -4.11
CA ARG A 133 -15.89 -17.55 -2.72
C ARG A 133 -14.94 -18.75 -2.64
N ARG A 134 -13.69 -18.50 -2.25
CA ARG A 134 -12.66 -19.53 -2.07
C ARG A 134 -12.64 -20.07 -0.63
N PRO A 135 -12.10 -21.29 -0.42
CA PRO A 135 -11.88 -21.83 0.92
C PRO A 135 -10.98 -20.92 1.78
N PRO A 136 -11.05 -21.01 3.13
CA PRO A 136 -10.39 -20.08 4.06
C PRO A 136 -8.88 -19.92 3.84
N LEU A 137 -8.19 -21.02 3.56
CA LEU A 137 -6.75 -21.03 3.23
C LEU A 137 -6.45 -20.26 1.93
N GLY A 138 -7.33 -20.35 0.94
CA GLY A 138 -7.23 -19.58 -0.30
C GLY A 138 -7.47 -18.09 -0.10
N ALA A 139 -8.36 -17.71 0.83
CA ALA A 139 -8.57 -16.31 1.20
C ALA A 139 -7.35 -15.73 1.95
N LEU A 140 -6.76 -16.49 2.88
CA LEU A 140 -5.55 -16.09 3.60
C LEU A 140 -4.35 -15.91 2.67
N ALA A 141 -4.09 -16.87 1.77
CA ALA A 141 -2.99 -16.78 0.82
C ALA A 141 -3.12 -15.57 -0.13
N ARG A 142 -4.35 -15.19 -0.49
CA ARG A 142 -4.61 -14.01 -1.31
C ARG A 142 -4.45 -12.71 -0.54
N GLY A 143 -4.96 -12.66 0.69
CA GLY A 143 -4.74 -11.53 1.59
C GLY A 143 -3.25 -11.29 1.82
N ALA A 144 -2.48 -12.36 2.02
CA ALA A 144 -1.02 -12.29 2.14
C ALA A 144 -0.35 -11.78 0.86
N ALA A 145 -0.78 -12.23 -0.33
CA ALA A 145 -0.24 -11.71 -1.60
C ALA A 145 -0.55 -10.22 -1.81
N LYS A 146 -1.79 -9.79 -1.54
CA LYS A 146 -2.20 -8.39 -1.56
C LYS A 146 -1.37 -7.56 -0.59
N PHE A 147 -1.18 -8.08 0.63
CA PHE A 147 -0.39 -7.41 1.66
C PHE A 147 1.07 -7.25 1.26
N LEU A 148 1.68 -8.32 0.74
CA LEU A 148 3.07 -8.33 0.35
C LEU A 148 3.30 -7.31 -0.78
N VAL A 149 2.50 -7.37 -1.84
CA VAL A 149 2.64 -6.49 -3.02
C VAL A 149 2.37 -5.03 -2.73
N ALA A 150 1.41 -4.74 -1.86
CA ALA A 150 1.07 -3.38 -1.47
C ALA A 150 2.20 -2.62 -0.74
N ALA A 151 3.26 -3.29 -0.30
CA ALA A 151 4.43 -2.64 0.28
C ALA A 151 5.38 -2.02 -0.75
N THR A 152 5.33 -2.49 -2.00
CA THR A 152 6.16 -1.99 -3.10
C THR A 152 6.02 -0.47 -3.31
N PRO A 153 4.80 0.11 -3.42
CA PRO A 153 4.66 1.56 -3.54
C PRO A 153 5.15 2.31 -2.29
N ILE A 154 4.99 1.74 -1.10
CA ILE A 154 5.48 2.37 0.14
C ILE A 154 7.01 2.43 0.14
N TYR A 155 7.67 1.33 -0.21
CA TYR A 155 9.12 1.30 -0.39
C TYR A 155 9.59 2.30 -1.44
N ALA A 156 8.90 2.42 -2.58
CA ALA A 156 9.22 3.41 -3.60
C ALA A 156 9.13 4.85 -3.08
N ILE A 157 8.07 5.18 -2.33
CA ILE A 157 7.90 6.51 -1.70
C ILE A 157 9.03 6.79 -0.70
N VAL A 158 9.35 5.82 0.15
CA VAL A 158 10.45 5.94 1.14
C VAL A 158 11.79 6.10 0.44
N ARG A 159 12.05 5.32 -0.60
CA ARG A 159 13.34 5.35 -1.31
C ARG A 159 13.52 6.61 -2.15
N ILE A 160 12.46 7.12 -2.78
CA ILE A 160 12.50 8.39 -3.56
C ILE A 160 12.56 9.60 -2.62
N GLY A 161 11.90 9.53 -1.46
CA GLY A 161 11.87 10.61 -0.49
C GLY A 161 13.09 10.71 0.43
N GLY A 162 13.97 9.70 0.43
CA GLY A 162 15.20 9.63 1.22
C GLY A 162 16.49 9.84 0.41
N ILE A 163 16.41 10.34 -0.82
CA ILE A 163 17.55 10.73 -1.67
C ILE A 163 17.73 12.24 -1.64
#